data_AF-A0A0F7LL20-F1
#
_entry.id   AF-A0A0F7LL20-F1
#
_cell.length_a   1.000
_cell.length_b   1.000
_cell.length_c   1.000
_cell.angle_alpha   90.00
_cell.angle_beta   90.00
_cell.angle_gamma   90.00
#
_symmetry.space_group_name_H-M   'P 1'
#
loop_
_entity.id
_entity.type
_entity.pdbx_description
1 polymer ?
#
loop_
_entity_poly.entity_id
_entity_poly.type
_entity_poly.pdbx_seq_one_letter_code
_entity_poly.pdbx_strand_id
1 'polypeptide(L)'
;MRLLKAYKFRLEPTEEQSQRLRQLCGCARFVWNYGLDETKRILESGGKLPSAFELNRMLTVWKNRPEHAFLQEAYTDNLQQKLKDLHGAWKRC
;
A
#
# COMPACT_ATOMS: atom_id res chain seq x y z
N MET A 1 -33.72 -19.31 -12.16
CA MET A 1 -32.63 -19.83 -11.31
C MET A 1 -31.32 -19.21 -11.77
N ARG A 2 -30.63 -18.42 -10.92
CA ARG A 2 -29.38 -17.75 -11.28
C ARG A 2 -28.21 -18.63 -10.83
N LEU A 3 -27.49 -19.22 -11.78
CA LEU A 3 -26.33 -20.07 -11.46
C LEU A 3 -25.10 -19.20 -11.28
N LEU A 4 -24.56 -19.12 -10.07
CA LEU A 4 -23.30 -18.42 -9.79
C LEU A 4 -22.15 -19.43 -9.88
N LYS A 5 -21.23 -19.22 -10.82
CA LYS A 5 -19.99 -20.01 -10.97
C LYS A 5 -18.79 -19.12 -10.66
N ALA A 6 -17.82 -19.66 -9.93
CA ALA A 6 -16.52 -19.06 -9.70
C ALA A 6 -15.42 -20.03 -10.11
N TYR A 7 -14.29 -19.50 -10.55
CA TYR A 7 -13.12 -20.28 -10.93
C TYR A 7 -11.95 -19.91 -10.04
N LYS A 8 -11.14 -20.91 -9.68
CA LYS A 8 -9.92 -20.73 -8.89
C LYS A 8 -8.74 -21.21 -9.71
N PHE A 9 -7.76 -20.33 -9.90
CA PHE A 9 -6.54 -20.62 -10.63
C PHE A 9 -5.33 -20.37 -9.74
N ARG A 10 -4.28 -21.16 -9.95
CA ARG A 10 -2.94 -20.87 -9.43
C ARG A 10 -2.19 -20.11 -10.51
N LEU A 11 -1.51 -19.04 -10.13
CA LEU A 11 -0.56 -18.37 -11.02
C LEU A 11 0.71 -19.22 -11.08
N GLU A 12 1.19 -19.48 -12.29
CA GLU A 12 2.49 -20.13 -12.56
C GLU A 12 3.43 -19.07 -13.19
N PRO A 13 3.94 -18.11 -12.41
CA PRO A 13 4.78 -17.04 -12.92
C PRO A 13 6.16 -17.54 -13.35
N THR A 14 6.75 -16.88 -14.35
CA THR A 14 8.19 -17.03 -14.63
C THR A 14 9.03 -16.47 -13.48
N GLU A 15 10.33 -16.73 -13.46
CA GLU A 15 11.22 -16.18 -12.42
C GLU A 15 11.19 -14.65 -12.41
N GLU A 16 11.22 -14.01 -13.58
CA GLU A 16 11.13 -12.56 -13.72
C GLU A 16 9.81 -12.00 -13.17
N GLN A 17 8.68 -12.65 -13.50
CA GLN A 17 7.38 -12.28 -12.96
C GLN A 17 7.31 -12.45 -11.45
N SER A 18 7.89 -13.54 -10.92
CA SER A 18 7.96 -13.81 -9.49
C SER A 18 8.77 -12.74 -8.76
N GLN A 19 9.93 -12.36 -9.30
CA GLN A 19 10.74 -11.28 -8.76
C GLN A 19 9.97 -9.95 -8.78
N ARG A 20 9.30 -9.63 -9.89
CA ARG A 20 8.48 -8.42 -10.00
C ARG A 20 7.36 -8.39 -8.97
N LEU A 21 6.64 -9.50 -8.78
CA LEU A 21 5.57 -9.60 -7.78
C LEU A 21 6.11 -9.46 -6.35
N ARG A 22 7.26 -10.08 -6.04
CA ARG A 22 7.92 -9.93 -4.73
C ARG A 22 8.26 -8.48 -4.44
N GLN A 23 8.84 -7.76 -5.40
CA GLN A 23 9.17 -6.35 -5.29
C GLN A 23 7.91 -5.49 -5.06
N LEU A 24 6.88 -5.68 -5.90
CA LEU A 24 5.62 -4.94 -5.78
C LEU A 24 4.94 -5.17 -4.42
N CYS A 25 4.83 -6.43 -3.98
CA CYS A 25 4.26 -6.78 -2.69
C CYS A 25 5.11 -6.29 -1.51
N GLY A 26 6.44 -6.30 -1.65
CA GLY A 26 7.38 -5.79 -0.66
C GLY A 26 7.20 -4.29 -0.44
N CYS A 27 7.21 -3.50 -1.50
CA CYS A 27 6.98 -2.05 -1.41
C CYS A 27 5.58 -1.73 -0.87
N ALA A 28 4.56 -2.48 -1.30
CA ALA A 28 3.20 -2.34 -0.81
C ALA A 28 3.10 -2.58 0.72
N ARG A 29 3.73 -3.65 1.20
CA ARG A 29 3.79 -3.99 2.64
C ARG A 29 4.55 -2.92 3.42
N PHE A 30 5.67 -2.44 2.88
CA PHE A 30 6.44 -1.36 3.50
C PHE A 30 5.59 -0.09 3.66
N VAL A 31 4.96 0.38 2.58
CA VAL A 31 4.14 1.59 2.59
C VAL A 31 2.96 1.48 3.54
N TRP A 32 2.32 0.31 3.63
CA TRP A 32 1.29 0.07 4.64
C TRP A 32 1.82 0.28 6.06
N ASN A 33 2.93 -0.39 6.42
CA ASN A 33 3.49 -0.33 7.76
C ASN A 33 3.99 1.09 8.09
N TYR A 34 4.68 1.72 7.16
CA TYR A 34 5.18 3.08 7.32
C TYR A 34 4.05 4.09 7.48
N GLY A 35 3.01 3.99 6.65
CA GLY A 35 1.82 4.82 6.76
C GLY A 35 1.02 4.57 8.04
N LEU A 36 0.99 3.33 8.54
CA LEU A 36 0.35 2.99 9.81
C LEU A 36 1.06 3.67 10.98
N ASP A 37 2.39 3.57 11.05
CA ASP A 37 3.18 4.22 12.10
C ASP A 37 3.06 5.75 12.04
N GLU A 38 3.12 6.33 10.84
CA GLU A 38 2.94 7.77 10.68
C GLU A 38 1.53 8.22 11.11
N THR A 39 0.50 7.43 10.76
CA THR A 39 -0.87 7.71 11.19
C THR A 39 -1.00 7.66 12.71
N LYS A 40 -0.42 6.65 13.36
CA LYS A 40 -0.40 6.56 14.83
C LYS A 40 0.29 7.77 15.45
N ARG A 41 1.48 8.14 14.94
CA ARG A 41 2.24 9.31 15.40
C ARG A 41 1.42 10.61 15.32
N ILE A 42 0.69 10.82 14.22
CA ILE A 42 -0.19 11.98 14.04
C ILE A 42 -1.31 11.96 15.08
N LEU A 43 -1.98 10.83 15.27
CA LEU A 43 -3.07 10.71 16.24
C LEU A 43 -2.58 10.92 17.69
N GLU A 44 -1.43 10.34 18.04
CA GLU A 44 -0.80 10.50 19.37
C GLU A 44 -0.42 11.96 19.65
N SER A 45 -0.05 12.72 18.61
CA SER A 45 0.20 14.17 18.72
C SER A 45 -1.07 15.03 18.82
N GLY A 46 -2.26 14.43 18.92
CA GLY A 46 -3.56 15.12 18.96
C GLY A 46 -4.07 15.54 17.58
N GLY A 47 -3.44 15.06 16.51
CA GLY A 47 -3.88 15.27 15.14
C GLY A 47 -5.14 14.47 14.80
N LYS A 48 -5.73 14.76 13.63
CA LYS A 48 -6.85 14.00 13.09
C LYS A 48 -6.33 12.85 12.21
N LEU A 49 -7.14 11.81 12.08
CA LEU A 49 -6.89 10.72 11.13
C LEU A 49 -6.65 11.32 9.72
N PRO A 50 -5.47 11.10 9.11
CA PRO A 50 -5.20 11.58 7.76
C PRO A 50 -6.16 10.93 6.76
N SER A 51 -6.65 11.72 5.81
CA SER A 51 -7.36 11.20 4.64
C SER A 51 -6.42 10.38 3.75
N ALA A 52 -6.99 9.46 2.95
CA ALA A 52 -6.23 8.75 1.92
C ALA A 52 -5.49 9.71 0.96
N PHE A 53 -6.04 10.89 0.70
CA PHE A 53 -5.39 11.91 -0.11
C PHE A 53 -4.16 12.50 0.58
N GLU A 54 -4.24 12.79 1.89
CA GLU A 54 -3.09 13.25 2.67
C GLU A 54 -1.99 12.20 2.75
N LEU A 55 -2.34 10.93 3.00
CA LEU A 55 -1.38 9.82 2.98
C LEU A 55 -0.69 9.72 1.60
N ASN A 56 -1.44 9.85 0.51
CA ASN A 56 -0.86 9.85 -0.84
C ASN A 56 0.07 11.05 -1.09
N ARG A 57 -0.21 12.22 -0.51
CA ARG A 57 0.73 13.36 -0.57
C ARG A 57 2.02 13.07 0.20
N MET A 58 1.93 12.44 1.37
CA MET A 58 3.10 12.01 2.14
C MET A 58 3.93 10.97 1.38
N LEU A 59 3.27 10.03 0.68
CA LEU A 59 3.94 9.03 -0.15
C LEU A 59 4.87 9.66 -1.19
N THR A 60 4.46 10.77 -1.84
CA THR A 60 5.31 11.49 -2.78
C THR A 60 6.61 11.95 -2.13
N VAL A 61 6.54 12.41 -0.88
CA VAL A 61 7.73 12.79 -0.10
C VAL A 61 8.56 11.55 0.24
N TRP A 62 7.94 10.48 0.72
CA TRP A 62 8.65 9.26 1.11
C TRP A 62 9.42 8.64 -0.06
N LYS A 63 8.81 8.55 -1.24
CA LYS A 63 9.45 8.00 -2.45
C LYS A 63 10.68 8.79 -2.91
N ASN A 64 10.83 10.04 -2.48
CA ASN A 64 11.95 10.90 -2.84
C ASN A 64 13.06 10.91 -1.78
N ARG A 65 12.88 10.21 -0.66
CA ARG A 65 13.92 10.08 0.36
C ARG A 65 14.94 9.02 -0.05
N PRO A 66 16.25 9.25 0.11
CA PRO A 66 17.28 8.28 -0.25
C PRO A 66 17.08 6.90 0.39
N GLU A 67 16.68 6.86 1.67
CA GLU A 67 16.44 5.62 2.42
C GLU A 67 15.25 4.80 1.89
N HIS A 68 14.35 5.41 1.11
CA HIS A 68 13.15 4.79 0.55
C HIS A 68 13.13 4.82 -0.98
N ALA A 69 14.29 5.04 -1.62
CA ALA A 69 14.39 5.13 -3.09
C ALA A 69 13.84 3.87 -3.79
N PHE A 70 13.93 2.70 -3.16
CA PHE A 70 13.37 1.43 -3.66
C PHE A 70 11.84 1.48 -3.89
N LEU A 71 11.11 2.42 -3.27
CA LEU A 71 9.68 2.61 -3.54
C LEU A 71 9.40 3.11 -4.95
N GLN A 72 10.37 3.70 -5.64
CA GLN A 72 10.26 4.08 -7.05
C GLN A 72 10.22 2.88 -7.99
N GLU A 73 10.68 1.72 -7.52
CA GLU A 73 10.67 0.49 -8.32
C GLU A 73 9.26 -0.10 -8.44
N ALA A 74 8.34 0.25 -7.54
CA ALA A 74 6.95 -0.19 -7.59
C ALA A 74 6.05 0.80 -8.35
N TYR A 75 4.94 0.29 -8.90
CA TYR A 75 3.91 1.15 -9.49
C TYR A 75 3.29 2.04 -8.42
N THR A 76 3.19 3.34 -8.68
CA THR A 76 2.63 4.31 -7.73
C THR A 76 1.20 3.93 -7.30
N ASP A 77 0.37 3.46 -8.24
CA ASP A 77 -1.02 3.07 -7.95
C ASP A 77 -1.11 1.94 -6.93
N ASN A 78 -0.16 1.00 -6.96
CA ASN A 78 -0.10 -0.09 -5.97
C ASN A 78 0.09 0.46 -4.56
N LEU A 79 1.05 1.38 -4.40
CA LEU A 79 1.36 2.01 -3.11
C LEU A 79 0.19 2.88 -2.61
N GLN A 80 -0.40 3.67 -3.49
CA GLN A 80 -1.56 4.50 -3.16
C GLN A 80 -2.78 3.66 -2.77
N GLN A 81 -3.01 2.53 -3.44
CA GLN A 81 -4.10 1.63 -3.09
C GLN A 81 -3.90 1.05 -1.67
N LYS A 82 -2.67 0.73 -1.25
CA LYS A 82 -2.42 0.30 0.13
C LYS A 82 -2.72 1.38 1.16
N LEU A 83 -2.42 2.65 0.88
CA LEU A 83 -2.75 3.76 1.78
C LEU A 83 -4.27 4.01 1.84
N LYS A 84 -4.98 3.80 0.72
CA LYS A 84 -6.45 3.82 0.70
C LYS A 84 -7.04 2.68 1.53
N ASP A 85 -6.48 1.48 1.42
CA ASP A 85 -6.89 0.33 2.23
C ASP A 85 -6.65 0.59 3.72
N LEU A 86 -5.51 1.21 4.08
CA LEU A 86 -5.16 1.59 5.45
C LEU A 86 -6.15 2.61 6.01
N HIS A 87 -6.45 3.67 5.26
CA HIS A 87 -7.47 4.64 5.64
C HIS A 87 -8.84 3.97 5.86
N GLY A 88 -9.19 3.05 4.96
CA GLY A 88 -10.42 2.25 5.09
C GLY A 88 -10.43 1.37 6.34
N ALA A 89 -9.28 0.85 6.78
CA ALA A 89 -9.16 0.07 8.01
C ALA A 89 -9.40 0.95 9.24
N TRP A 90 -8.76 2.12 9.32
CA TRP A 90 -9.00 3.09 10.40
C TRP A 90 -10.45 3.53 10.51
N LYS A 91 -11.14 3.71 9.38
CA LYS A 91 -12.57 4.07 9.37
C LYS A 91 -13.52 2.99 9.89
N ARG A 92 -13.05 1.76 10.03
CA ARG A 92 -13.84 0.63 10.55
C ARG A 92 -13.55 0.33 12.03
N CYS A 93 -12.54 0.98 12.61
CA CYS A 93 -12.25 0.94 14.04
C CYS A 93 -13.15 1.95 14.77
#